data_AF-A0A8H7ELL1-F1
#
_entry.id   AF-A0A8H7ELL1-F1
#
_cell.length_a   1.000
_cell.length_b   1.000
_cell.length_c   1.000
_cell.angle_alpha   90.00
_cell.angle_beta   90.00
_cell.angle_gamma   90.00
#
_symmetry.space_group_name_H-M   'P 1'
#
loop_
_entity.id
_entity.type
_entity.pdbx_description
1 polymer ?
#
loop_
_entity_poly.entity_id
_entity_poly.type
_entity_poly.pdbx_seq_one_letter_code
_entity_poly.pdbx_strand_id
1 'polypeptide(L)'
;MVTPSTEDPLNQQSIISLAHAHCLRNSQTSNCITYPSTWTDHHLLTIEFLPERTDIGPGCWRLNPTFLTMPAFQQLLKQLIETFFANPHIADNNDAGYVWETLKSVLQAAAKSFGRQFQPTARRNYTNLQKE
;
A
#
# COMPACT_ATOMS: atom_id res chain seq x y z
N MET A 1 23.30 45.41 25.66
CA MET A 1 23.81 44.03 25.86
C MET A 1 22.67 43.23 26.46
N VAL A 2 21.90 42.54 25.61
CA VAL A 2 20.79 41.68 26.02
C VAL A 2 21.11 40.30 25.46
N THR A 3 21.27 39.34 26.34
CA THR A 3 21.53 37.93 26.01
C THR A 3 20.29 37.31 25.38
N PRO A 4 20.41 36.45 24.35
CA PRO A 4 19.27 35.74 23.80
C PRO A 4 18.91 34.54 24.69
N SER A 5 17.62 34.41 24.97
CA SER A 5 17.01 33.32 25.71
C SER A 5 17.22 31.98 25.00
N THR A 6 17.68 30.99 25.77
CA THR A 6 17.80 29.58 25.39
C THR A 6 16.42 28.99 25.17
N GLU A 7 16.04 28.74 23.92
CA GLU A 7 14.84 27.95 23.60
C GLU A 7 15.16 26.44 23.73
N ASP A 8 14.34 25.76 24.52
CA ASP A 8 14.45 24.32 24.82
C ASP A 8 14.21 23.45 23.57
N PRO A 9 15.14 22.56 23.19
CA PRO A 9 15.01 21.69 22.01
C PRO A 9 14.03 20.52 22.19
N LEU A 10 13.37 20.42 23.34
CA LEU A 10 12.56 19.25 23.73
C LEU A 10 11.13 19.26 23.17
N ASN A 11 10.62 20.41 22.71
CA ASN A 11 9.19 20.54 22.37
C ASN A 11 8.85 20.21 20.89
N GLN A 12 9.83 20.21 19.98
CA GLN A 12 9.57 19.93 18.55
C GLN A 12 9.56 18.43 18.21
N GLN A 13 10.04 17.56 19.11
CA GLN A 13 10.12 16.11 18.86
C GLN A 13 8.78 15.37 19.05
N SER A 14 7.77 16.03 19.63
CA SER A 14 6.52 15.37 20.05
C SER A 14 5.54 15.10 18.90
N ILE A 15 5.46 15.99 17.90
CA ILE A 15 4.43 15.91 16.85
C ILE A 15 4.72 14.81 15.81
N ILE A 16 5.99 14.47 15.61
CA ILE A 16 6.44 13.51 14.58
C ILE A 16 6.18 12.05 15.02
N SER A 17 5.90 11.81 16.31
CA SER A 17 5.84 10.47 16.89
C SER A 17 4.50 9.74 16.65
N LEU A 18 3.37 10.45 16.43
CA LEU A 18 2.05 9.81 16.48
C LEU A 18 1.65 9.05 15.21
N ALA A 19 2.14 9.43 14.03
CA ALA A 19 1.86 8.72 12.76
C ALA A 19 2.68 7.42 12.58
N HIS A 20 3.71 7.22 13.42
CA HIS A 20 4.65 6.10 13.33
C HIS A 20 4.04 4.74 13.76
N ALA A 21 3.02 4.74 14.62
CA ALA A 21 2.74 3.59 15.48
C ALA A 21 1.97 2.41 14.84
N HIS A 22 1.23 2.62 13.74
CA HIS A 22 0.27 1.61 13.25
C HIS A 22 0.61 0.97 11.89
N CYS A 23 1.40 1.61 11.04
CA CYS A 23 1.79 1.06 9.72
C CYS A 23 3.27 0.64 9.62
N LEU A 24 4.12 1.06 10.55
CA LEU A 24 5.59 0.96 10.43
C LEU A 24 6.24 0.09 11.51
N ARG A 25 5.44 -0.68 12.27
CA ARG A 25 5.90 -1.47 13.43
C ARG A 25 7.07 -2.43 13.10
N ASN A 26 7.22 -2.81 11.83
CA ASN A 26 8.30 -3.64 11.31
C ASN A 26 9.01 -2.97 10.11
N SER A 27 9.24 -1.66 10.12
CA SER A 27 10.01 -0.99 9.07
C SER A 27 11.39 -0.62 9.59
N GLN A 28 12.44 -0.99 8.85
CA GLN A 28 13.77 -0.44 9.10
C GLN A 28 13.80 0.99 8.57
N THR A 29 14.21 1.94 9.41
CA THR A 29 14.55 3.29 8.95
C THR A 29 15.89 3.20 8.22
N SER A 30 15.89 3.42 6.90
CA SER A 30 17.13 3.30 6.11
C SER A 30 17.93 4.59 6.11
N ASN A 31 17.27 5.74 6.02
CA ASN A 31 17.90 7.06 6.05
C ASN A 31 16.97 8.12 6.67
N CYS A 32 17.56 9.11 7.33
CA CYS A 32 16.88 10.28 7.86
C CYS A 32 17.68 11.52 7.45
N ILE A 33 17.11 12.38 6.61
CA ILE A 33 17.75 13.62 6.15
C ILE A 33 16.94 14.79 6.70
N THR A 34 17.63 15.72 7.35
CA THR A 34 17.02 16.97 7.83
C THR A 34 17.64 18.13 7.07
N TYR A 35 16.80 19.00 6.49
CA TYR A 35 17.23 20.26 5.91
C TYR A 35 16.92 21.42 6.85
N PRO A 36 17.88 22.35 7.04
CA PRO A 36 17.68 23.48 7.92
C PRO A 36 16.73 24.51 7.30
N SER A 37 16.02 25.25 8.15
CA SER A 37 15.17 26.39 7.78
C SER A 37 15.91 27.58 7.18
N THR A 38 17.23 27.48 7.03
CA THR A 38 18.05 28.44 6.28
C THR A 38 18.01 28.20 4.78
N TRP A 39 17.58 27.00 4.34
CA TRP A 39 17.51 26.61 2.93
C TRP A 39 16.06 26.59 2.41
N THR A 40 15.09 26.45 3.30
CA THR A 40 13.65 26.43 3.04
C THR A 40 12.92 27.22 4.13
N ASP A 41 11.73 27.75 3.83
CA ASP A 41 10.89 28.50 4.79
C ASP A 41 10.45 27.68 6.02
N HIS A 42 10.54 26.35 5.95
CA HIS A 42 10.32 25.40 7.03
C HIS A 42 11.45 24.37 7.16
N HIS A 43 11.64 23.78 8.34
CA HIS A 43 12.50 22.59 8.50
C HIS A 43 11.89 21.41 7.74
N LEU A 44 12.66 20.79 6.84
CA LEU A 44 12.22 19.62 6.07
C LEU A 44 12.86 18.35 6.66
N LEU A 45 12.03 17.38 7.02
CA LEU A 45 12.45 16.07 7.48
C LEU A 45 12.04 15.00 6.47
N THR A 46 13.02 14.31 5.90
CA THR A 46 12.80 13.19 4.99
C THR A 46 13.19 11.90 5.69
N ILE A 47 12.24 10.98 5.83
CA ILE A 47 12.47 9.66 6.42
C ILE A 47 12.18 8.59 5.37
N GLU A 48 13.13 7.70 5.12
CA GLU A 48 12.96 6.55 4.26
C GLU A 48 12.60 5.31 5.08
N PHE A 49 11.44 4.73 4.80
CA PHE A 49 10.98 3.49 5.41
C PHE A 49 11.20 2.33 4.47
N LEU A 50 11.94 1.32 4.92
CA LEU A 50 11.99 0.02 4.28
C LEU A 50 11.08 -0.94 5.07
N PRO A 51 9.88 -1.26 4.57
CA PRO A 51 9.05 -2.27 5.21
C PRO A 51 9.79 -3.61 5.19
N GLU A 52 9.77 -4.33 6.30
CA GLU A 52 10.32 -5.68 6.39
C GLU A 52 9.69 -6.54 5.28
N ARG A 53 10.52 -6.89 4.29
CA ARG A 53 10.11 -7.81 3.23
C ARG A 53 10.10 -9.20 3.83
N THR A 54 8.93 -9.66 4.24
CA THR A 54 8.70 -11.09 4.45
C THR A 54 8.85 -11.75 3.08
N ASP A 55 10.01 -12.37 2.84
CA ASP A 55 10.20 -13.19 1.65
C ASP A 55 9.36 -14.46 1.84
N ILE A 56 8.22 -14.52 1.16
CA ILE A 56 7.34 -15.69 1.17
C ILE A 56 7.79 -16.70 0.08
N GLY A 57 9.01 -16.55 -0.44
CA GLY A 57 9.56 -17.35 -1.53
C GLY A 57 9.14 -16.84 -2.91
N PRO A 58 9.87 -17.26 -3.96
CA PRO A 58 9.59 -16.88 -5.34
C PRO A 58 8.18 -17.33 -5.76
N GLY A 59 7.42 -16.42 -6.40
CA GLY A 59 6.08 -16.70 -6.91
C GLY A 59 4.92 -16.29 -6.00
N CYS A 60 5.19 -15.85 -4.77
CA CYS A 60 4.15 -15.38 -3.86
C CYS A 60 3.62 -13.99 -4.26
N TRP A 61 2.52 -13.98 -4.99
CA TRP A 61 1.74 -12.78 -5.25
C TRP A 61 0.92 -12.37 -4.02
N ARG A 62 0.96 -11.07 -3.67
CA ARG A 62 0.15 -10.49 -2.60
C ARG A 62 -0.99 -9.67 -3.20
N LEU A 63 -2.22 -10.04 -2.87
CA LEU A 63 -3.40 -9.23 -3.14
C LEU A 63 -3.35 -7.97 -2.27
N ASN A 64 -3.73 -6.81 -2.82
CA ASN A 64 -3.94 -5.61 -2.01
C ASN A 64 -5.19 -5.81 -1.13
N PRO A 65 -5.06 -5.88 0.22
CA PRO A 65 -6.19 -6.16 1.10
C PRO A 65 -7.27 -5.07 1.03
N THR A 66 -6.92 -3.85 0.63
CA THR A 66 -7.90 -2.75 0.45
C THR A 66 -8.92 -3.08 -0.64
N PHE A 67 -8.60 -3.94 -1.61
CA PHE A 67 -9.59 -4.34 -2.61
C PHE A 67 -10.74 -5.15 -2.00
N LEU A 68 -10.47 -5.90 -0.93
CA LEU A 68 -11.49 -6.74 -0.28
C LEU A 68 -12.60 -5.92 0.41
N THR A 69 -12.34 -4.66 0.75
CA THR A 69 -13.34 -3.76 1.32
C THR A 69 -14.15 -3.00 0.27
N MET A 70 -13.76 -3.09 -1.01
CA MET A 70 -14.41 -2.36 -2.09
C MET A 70 -15.58 -3.17 -2.68
N PRO A 71 -16.82 -2.63 -2.69
CA PRO A 71 -17.98 -3.34 -3.22
C PRO A 71 -17.83 -3.77 -4.68
N ALA A 72 -17.21 -2.91 -5.51
CA ALA A 72 -16.97 -3.21 -6.92
C ALA A 72 -16.07 -4.44 -7.12
N PHE A 73 -15.04 -4.60 -6.27
CA PHE A 73 -14.16 -5.77 -6.34
C PHE A 73 -14.86 -7.03 -5.83
N GLN A 74 -15.67 -6.92 -4.78
CA GLN A 74 -16.47 -8.05 -4.27
C GLN A 74 -17.46 -8.57 -5.32
N GLN A 75 -18.12 -7.67 -6.06
CA GLN A 75 -19.01 -8.03 -7.16
C GLN A 75 -18.25 -8.75 -8.29
N LEU A 76 -17.10 -8.20 -8.70
CA LEU A 76 -16.24 -8.82 -9.70
C LEU A 76 -15.77 -10.20 -9.26
N LEU A 77 -15.38 -10.37 -8.00
CA LEU A 77 -14.95 -11.64 -7.45
C LEU A 77 -16.08 -12.68 -7.49
N LYS A 78 -17.29 -12.30 -7.10
CA LYS A 78 -18.46 -13.18 -7.12
C LYS A 78 -18.76 -13.66 -8.54
N GLN A 79 -18.84 -12.73 -9.50
CA GLN A 79 -19.08 -13.04 -10.91
C GLN A 79 -17.99 -13.94 -11.50
N LEU A 80 -16.73 -13.69 -11.14
CA LEU A 80 -15.59 -14.49 -11.59
C LEU A 80 -15.71 -15.93 -11.11
N ILE A 81 -16.03 -16.15 -9.84
CA ILE A 81 -16.19 -17.49 -9.26
C ILE A 81 -17.36 -18.23 -9.93
N GLU A 82 -18.51 -17.57 -10.07
CA GLU A 82 -19.68 -18.13 -10.76
C GLU A 82 -19.35 -18.53 -12.20
N THR A 83 -18.68 -17.66 -12.94
CA THR A 83 -18.29 -17.91 -14.34
C THR A 83 -17.24 -19.02 -14.44
N PHE A 84 -16.30 -19.08 -13.49
CA PHE A 84 -15.25 -20.09 -13.48
C PHE A 84 -15.81 -21.50 -13.30
N PHE A 85 -16.74 -21.69 -12.35
CA PHE A 85 -17.37 -22.99 -12.11
C PHE A 85 -18.50 -23.32 -13.10
N ALA A 86 -19.04 -22.33 -13.81
CA ALA A 86 -19.94 -22.59 -14.94
C ALA A 86 -19.23 -23.18 -16.17
N ASN A 87 -17.89 -23.19 -16.21
CA ASN A 87 -17.13 -23.78 -17.31
C ASN A 87 -17.12 -25.32 -17.21
N PRO A 88 -17.68 -26.05 -18.19
CA PRO A 88 -17.74 -27.51 -18.17
C PRO A 88 -16.36 -28.18 -18.04
N HIS A 89 -15.33 -27.61 -18.66
CA HIS A 89 -13.96 -28.14 -18.59
C HIS A 89 -13.35 -28.08 -17.19
N ILE A 90 -13.86 -27.19 -16.33
CA ILE A 90 -13.44 -27.07 -14.94
C ILE A 90 -14.32 -27.94 -14.05
N ALA A 91 -15.64 -27.91 -14.27
CA ALA A 91 -16.61 -28.65 -13.48
C ALA A 91 -16.43 -30.18 -13.59
N ASP A 92 -16.09 -30.67 -14.78
CA ASP A 92 -15.91 -32.11 -15.04
C ASP A 92 -14.47 -32.59 -14.77
N ASN A 93 -13.59 -31.71 -14.29
CA ASN A 93 -12.19 -32.06 -14.05
C ASN A 93 -12.01 -32.76 -12.70
N ASN A 94 -11.50 -33.99 -12.74
CA ASN A 94 -11.27 -34.80 -11.53
C ASN A 94 -9.98 -34.42 -10.76
N ASP A 95 -9.11 -33.58 -11.33
CA ASP A 95 -7.91 -33.08 -10.66
C ASP A 95 -8.21 -31.75 -9.93
N ALA A 96 -8.55 -31.88 -8.65
CA ALA A 96 -8.78 -30.73 -7.77
C ALA A 96 -7.55 -29.82 -7.64
N GLY A 97 -6.33 -30.35 -7.77
CA GLY A 97 -5.10 -29.58 -7.73
C GLY A 97 -4.99 -28.64 -8.93
N TYR A 98 -5.22 -29.19 -10.13
CA TYR A 98 -5.26 -28.39 -11.36
C TYR A 98 -6.35 -27.31 -11.34
N VAL A 99 -7.56 -27.65 -10.89
CA VAL A 99 -8.66 -26.68 -10.74
C VAL A 99 -8.26 -25.55 -9.78
N TRP A 100 -7.63 -25.88 -8.66
CA TRP A 100 -7.19 -24.89 -7.67
C TRP A 100 -6.09 -23.96 -8.19
N GLU A 101 -5.08 -24.49 -8.88
CA GLU A 101 -4.04 -23.65 -9.50
C GLU A 101 -4.62 -22.74 -10.59
N THR A 102 -5.55 -23.26 -11.38
CA THR A 102 -6.22 -22.48 -12.43
C THR A 102 -7.05 -21.35 -11.81
N LEU A 103 -7.85 -21.64 -10.78
CA LEU A 103 -8.63 -20.62 -10.06
C LEU A 103 -7.72 -19.52 -9.49
N LYS A 104 -6.61 -19.89 -8.84
CA LYS A 104 -5.64 -18.93 -8.31
C LYS A 104 -5.07 -18.03 -9.40
N SER A 105 -4.71 -18.59 -10.55
CA SER A 105 -4.15 -17.80 -11.67
C SER A 105 -5.18 -16.82 -12.25
N VAL A 106 -6.43 -17.24 -12.40
CA VAL A 106 -7.53 -16.39 -12.90
C VAL A 106 -7.84 -15.28 -11.89
N LEU A 107 -7.93 -15.60 -10.60
CA LEU A 107 -8.11 -14.64 -9.53
C LEU A 107 -6.98 -13.60 -9.51
N GLN A 108 -5.74 -14.05 -9.67
CA GLN A 108 -4.57 -13.19 -9.73
C GLN A 108 -4.62 -12.24 -10.93
N ALA A 109 -4.98 -12.75 -12.11
CA ALA A 109 -5.13 -11.93 -13.30
C ALA A 109 -6.23 -10.87 -13.12
N ALA A 110 -7.37 -11.25 -12.55
CA ALA A 110 -8.49 -10.36 -12.30
C ALA A 110 -8.14 -9.25 -11.30
N ALA A 111 -7.50 -9.58 -10.18
CA ALA A 111 -7.06 -8.60 -9.20
C ALA A 111 -5.99 -7.65 -9.75
N LYS A 112 -5.05 -8.14 -10.56
CA LYS A 112 -4.07 -7.29 -11.25
C LYS A 112 -4.76 -6.34 -12.23
N SER A 113 -5.74 -6.83 -13.00
CA SER A 113 -6.52 -6.02 -13.93
C SER A 113 -7.31 -4.93 -13.20
N PHE A 114 -8.01 -5.28 -12.13
CA PHE A 114 -8.76 -4.34 -11.29
C PHE A 114 -7.86 -3.25 -10.71
N GLY A 115 -6.69 -3.63 -10.17
CA GLY A 115 -5.75 -2.68 -9.60
C GLY A 115 -5.25 -1.64 -10.62
N ARG A 116 -5.00 -2.05 -11.87
CA ARG A 116 -4.60 -1.12 -12.95
C ARG A 116 -5.71 -0.11 -13.28
N GLN A 117 -6.97 -0.54 -13.22
CA GLN A 117 -8.12 0.33 -13.50
C GLN A 117 -8.40 1.33 -12.36
N PHE A 118 -7.98 1.03 -11.13
CA PHE A 118 -8.29 1.87 -9.96
C PHE A 118 -7.21 2.93 -9.61
N GLN A 119 -5.94 2.70 -9.97
CA GLN A 119 -4.86 3.69 -9.76
C GLN A 119 -5.05 5.08 -10.41
N PRO A 120 -5.74 5.26 -11.56
CA PRO A 120 -5.97 6.57 -12.15
C PRO A 120 -6.74 7.52 -11.22
N THR A 121 -7.64 7.00 -10.40
CA THR A 121 -8.49 7.81 -9.50
C THR A 121 -7.69 8.41 -8.35
N ALA A 122 -6.81 7.63 -7.74
CA ALA A 122 -5.93 8.12 -6.67
C ALA A 122 -5.01 9.23 -7.18
N ARG A 123 -4.41 9.04 -8.38
CA ARG A 123 -3.53 10.04 -9.00
C ARG A 123 -4.25 11.36 -9.28
N ARG A 124 -5.50 11.31 -9.73
CA ARG A 124 -6.35 12.50 -9.96
C ARG A 124 -6.59 13.28 -8.66
N ASN A 125 -6.86 12.59 -7.56
CA ASN A 125 -7.07 13.24 -6.26
C ASN A 125 -5.82 13.99 -5.79
N TYR A 126 -4.63 13.38 -5.91
CA TYR A 126 -3.37 14.07 -5.61
C TYR A 126 -3.16 15.29 -6.49
N THR A 127 -3.52 15.22 -7.78
CA THR A 127 -3.36 16.37 -8.68
C THR A 127 -4.29 17.53 -8.34
N ASN A 128 -5.45 17.25 -7.74
CA ASN A 128 -6.39 18.29 -7.29
C ASN A 128 -5.93 18.93 -5.98
N LEU A 129 -5.41 18.12 -5.04
CA LEU A 129 -4.86 18.62 -3.77
C LEU A 129 -3.58 19.45 -3.95
N GLN A 130 -2.84 19.27 -5.05
CA GLN A 130 -1.64 20.05 -5.37
C GLN A 130 -1.93 21.37 -6.09
N LYS A 131 -3.20 21.64 -6.42
CA LYS A 131 -3.64 22.88 -7.07
C LYS A 131 -4.27 23.88 -6.09
N GLU A 132 -4.57 23.42 -4.88
CA GLU A 132 -5.00 24.26 -3.74
C GLU A 132 -3.76 24.77 -2.99
#